data_AF-A0A946Q7I5-F1
#
_entry.id   AF-A0A946Q7I5-F1
#
_cell.length_a   1.000
_cell.length_b   1.000
_cell.length_c   1.000
_cell.angle_alpha   90.00
_cell.angle_beta   90.00
_cell.angle_gamma   90.00
#
_symmetry.space_group_name_H-M   'P 1'
#
loop_
_entity.id
_entity.type
_entity.pdbx_description
1 polymer ?
#
loop_
_entity_poly.entity_id
_entity_poly.type
_entity_poly.pdbx_seq_one_letter_code
_entity_poly.pdbx_strand_id
1 'polypeptide(L)'
;MFDLIINKDTWKKMDKQQQTVVEMSCKAAMLDGLAQGEAIQFPVMKENAEKGVQNRYWSDEMLGQFSSKWDEVVAEESAKDPEFKKIYDNLKNFRSDYRVWNEWAFLPRPGTERIKK
;
A
#
# COMPACT_ATOMS: atom_id res chain seq x y z
N MET A 1 -0.11 7.67 -2.09
CA MET A 1 1.37 7.59 -2.09
C MET A 1 1.85 8.95 -1.58
N PHE A 2 2.43 9.01 -0.38
CA PHE A 2 2.97 10.25 0.18
C PHE A 2 4.48 10.20 0.03
N ASP A 3 5.01 10.81 -1.03
CA ASP A 3 6.44 10.94 -1.22
C ASP A 3 6.83 12.40 -1.17
N LEU A 4 7.83 12.73 -0.36
CA LEU A 4 8.52 14.01 -0.43
C LEU A 4 9.89 13.77 -1.05
N ILE A 5 10.07 14.19 -2.30
CA ILE A 5 11.35 14.10 -3.00
C ILE A 5 12.10 15.41 -2.79
N ILE A 6 13.31 15.32 -2.23
CA ILE A 6 14.18 16.47 -1.94
C ILE A 6 15.45 16.33 -2.77
N ASN A 7 15.92 17.44 -3.34
CA ASN A 7 17.23 17.48 -3.98
C ASN A 7 18.32 17.04 -2.99
N LYS A 8 19.18 16.11 -3.42
CA LYS A 8 20.21 15.50 -2.56
C LYS A 8 21.21 16.50 -2.00
N ASP A 9 21.57 17.53 -2.75
CA ASP A 9 22.54 18.54 -2.31
C ASP A 9 21.89 19.53 -1.33
N THR A 10 20.63 19.85 -1.54
CA THR A 10 19.83 20.60 -0.55
C THR A 10 19.72 19.82 0.76
N TRP A 11 19.39 18.53 0.71
CA TRP A 11 19.32 17.67 1.89
C TRP A 11 20.64 17.63 2.67
N LYS A 12 21.76 17.49 1.97
CA LYS A 12 23.10 17.48 2.58
C LYS A 12 23.51 18.80 3.23
N LYS A 13 22.94 19.93 2.79
CA LYS A 13 23.19 21.25 3.38
C LYS A 13 22.37 21.50 4.65
N MET A 14 21.33 20.70 4.89
CA MET A 14 20.55 20.79 6.12
C MET A 14 21.38 20.32 7.31
N ASP A 15 21.23 20.99 8.45
CA ASP A 15 21.74 20.47 9.70
C ASP A 15 20.90 19.26 10.19
N LYS A 16 21.39 18.56 11.22
CA LYS A 16 20.72 17.37 11.76
C LYS A 16 19.32 17.68 12.30
N GLN A 17 19.12 18.87 12.87
CA GLN A 17 17.82 19.26 13.42
C GLN A 17 16.81 19.46 12.29
N GLN A 18 17.20 20.15 11.21
CA GLN A 18 16.39 20.34 10.02
C GLN A 18 16.02 19.02 9.36
N GLN A 19 16.98 18.11 9.14
CA GLN A 19 16.72 16.78 8.60
C GLN A 19 15.72 16.00 9.47
N THR A 20 15.92 16.03 10.80
CA THR A 20 15.03 15.35 11.75
C THR A 20 13.60 15.91 11.70
N VAL A 21 13.45 17.24 11.62
CA VAL A 21 12.13 17.88 11.51
C VAL A 21 11.44 17.46 10.22
N VAL A 22 12.15 17.39 9.10
CA VAL A 22 11.59 16.94 7.82
C VAL A 22 11.14 15.47 7.91
N GLU A 23 11.98 14.57 8.41
CA GLU A 23 11.63 13.16 8.59
C GLU A 23 10.41 12.98 9.50
N MET A 24 10.35 13.71 10.61
CA MET A 24 9.21 13.67 11.53
C MET A 24 7.94 14.22 10.89
N SER A 25 8.05 15.28 10.11
CA SER A 25 6.91 15.84 9.37
C SER A 25 6.38 14.86 8.35
N CYS A 26 7.24 14.16 7.61
CA CYS A 26 6.82 13.11 6.68
C CYS A 26 6.10 11.96 7.41
N LYS A 27 6.62 11.50 8.55
CA LYS A 27 5.97 10.45 9.37
C LYS A 27 4.60 10.89 9.87
N ALA A 28 4.48 12.12 10.38
CA ALA A 28 3.22 12.67 10.85
C ALA A 28 2.21 12.81 9.70
N ALA A 29 2.64 13.34 8.55
CA ALA A 29 1.78 13.49 7.37
C ALA A 29 1.29 12.13 6.84
N MET A 30 2.13 11.09 6.85
CA MET A 30 1.70 9.74 6.51
C MET A 30 0.64 9.19 7.47
N LEU A 31 0.84 9.37 8.78
CA LEU A 31 -0.13 8.94 9.80
C LEU A 31 -1.47 9.65 9.63
N ASP A 32 -1.43 10.99 9.54
CA ASP A 32 -2.62 11.82 9.38
C ASP A 32 -3.35 11.49 8.08
N GLY A 33 -2.62 11.33 6.97
CA GLY A 33 -3.20 11.02 5.67
C GLY A 33 -3.92 9.67 5.64
N LEU A 34 -3.38 8.65 6.31
CA LEU A 34 -4.04 7.35 6.43
C LEU A 34 -5.31 7.47 7.30
N ALA A 35 -5.23 8.08 8.47
CA ALA A 35 -6.36 8.24 9.39
C ALA A 35 -7.48 9.11 8.78
N GLN A 36 -7.11 10.21 8.13
CA GLN A 36 -8.05 11.08 7.44
C GLN A 36 -8.73 10.35 6.30
N GLY A 37 -7.98 9.60 5.48
CA GLY A 37 -8.52 8.81 4.38
C GLY A 37 -9.59 7.82 4.85
N GLU A 38 -9.38 7.15 5.97
CA GLU A 38 -10.38 6.25 6.57
C GLU A 38 -11.61 7.01 7.08
N ALA A 39 -11.43 8.18 7.72
CA ALA A 39 -12.51 8.95 8.30
C ALA A 39 -13.44 9.62 7.27
N ILE A 40 -12.89 10.14 6.17
CA ILE A 40 -13.65 11.00 5.24
C ILE A 40 -14.33 10.25 4.10
N GLN A 41 -13.98 8.99 3.84
CA GLN A 41 -14.48 8.27 2.67
C GLN A 41 -15.93 7.78 2.82
N PHE A 42 -16.33 7.35 4.02
CA PHE A 42 -17.67 6.79 4.28
C PHE A 42 -18.84 7.72 3.87
N PRO A 43 -18.85 9.02 4.21
CA PRO A 43 -19.94 9.91 3.81
C PRO A 43 -20.07 10.01 2.28
N VAL A 44 -18.96 10.07 1.57
CA VAL A 44 -18.92 10.12 0.10
C VAL A 44 -19.42 8.82 -0.51
N MET A 45 -19.08 7.68 0.07
CA MET A 45 -19.61 6.38 -0.37
C MET A 45 -21.15 6.31 -0.27
N LYS A 46 -21.73 6.87 0.81
CA LYS A 46 -23.19 6.96 0.96
C LYS A 46 -23.82 7.87 -0.09
N GLU A 47 -23.27 9.07 -0.27
CA GLU A 47 -23.75 10.04 -1.26
C GLU A 47 -23.73 9.44 -2.68
N ASN A 48 -22.65 8.74 -3.04
CA ASN A 48 -22.56 8.09 -4.35
C ASN A 48 -23.62 7.00 -4.53
N ALA A 49 -23.90 6.21 -3.49
CA ALA A 49 -24.94 5.20 -3.53
C ALA A 49 -26.34 5.82 -3.71
N GLU A 50 -26.63 6.93 -3.03
CA GLU A 50 -27.88 7.69 -3.20
C GLU A 50 -28.05 8.22 -4.64
N LYS A 51 -26.94 8.53 -5.31
CA LYS A 51 -26.89 8.93 -6.73
C LYS A 51 -26.90 7.75 -7.70
N GLY A 52 -27.04 6.51 -7.22
CA GLY A 52 -27.17 5.31 -8.03
C GLY A 52 -25.85 4.60 -8.38
N VAL A 53 -24.71 5.01 -7.81
CA VAL A 53 -23.44 4.28 -7.96
C VAL A 53 -23.52 2.95 -7.23
N GLN A 54 -23.05 1.88 -7.88
CA GLN A 54 -23.06 0.53 -7.31
C GLN A 54 -21.65 0.11 -6.90
N ASN A 55 -21.46 -0.17 -5.61
CA ASN A 55 -20.23 -0.80 -5.12
C ASN A 55 -20.23 -2.29 -5.52
N ARG A 56 -19.19 -2.73 -6.23
CA ARG A 56 -19.03 -4.11 -6.72
C ARG A 56 -17.68 -4.67 -6.27
N TYR A 57 -17.59 -5.99 -6.18
CA TYR A 57 -16.33 -6.70 -6.00
C TYR A 57 -15.83 -7.21 -7.33
N TRP A 58 -14.51 -7.18 -7.53
CA TRP A 58 -13.87 -7.93 -8.61
C TRP A 58 -14.05 -9.43 -8.33
N SER A 59 -14.40 -10.20 -9.36
CA SER A 59 -14.48 -11.66 -9.28
C SER A 59 -13.10 -12.28 -9.05
N ASP A 60 -13.08 -13.49 -8.50
CA ASP A 60 -11.85 -14.25 -8.32
C ASP A 60 -11.12 -14.50 -9.65
N GLU A 61 -11.86 -14.65 -10.75
CA GLU A 61 -11.30 -14.75 -12.10
C GLU A 61 -10.53 -13.48 -12.47
N MET A 62 -11.14 -12.30 -12.30
CA MET A 62 -10.48 -11.03 -12.62
C MET A 62 -9.27 -10.78 -11.72
N LEU A 63 -9.40 -11.04 -10.41
CA LEU A 63 -8.29 -10.91 -9.46
C LEU A 63 -7.16 -11.88 -9.78
N GLY A 64 -7.47 -13.12 -10.16
CA GLY A 64 -6.50 -14.12 -10.60
C GLY A 64 -5.77 -13.69 -11.86
N GLN A 65 -6.49 -13.16 -12.86
CA GLN A 65 -5.90 -12.62 -14.08
C GLN A 65 -4.96 -11.43 -13.79
N PHE A 66 -5.38 -10.48 -12.95
CA PHE A 66 -4.54 -9.34 -12.57
C PHE A 66 -3.27 -9.79 -11.82
N SER A 67 -3.41 -10.74 -10.90
CA SER A 67 -2.26 -11.30 -10.17
C SER A 67 -1.29 -12.00 -11.11
N SER A 68 -1.78 -12.86 -12.00
CA SER A 68 -0.93 -13.59 -12.96
C SER A 68 -0.19 -12.63 -13.90
N LYS A 69 -0.87 -11.59 -14.40
CA LYS A 69 -0.24 -10.60 -15.28
C LYS A 69 0.75 -9.72 -14.54
N TRP A 70 0.51 -9.42 -13.27
CA TRP A 70 1.49 -8.76 -12.43
C TRP A 70 2.75 -9.62 -12.22
N ASP A 71 2.59 -10.93 -11.99
CA ASP A 71 3.72 -11.85 -11.82
C ASP A 71 4.58 -11.95 -13.10
N GLU A 72 3.95 -11.92 -14.29
CA GLU A 72 4.66 -11.83 -15.58
C GLU A 72 5.53 -10.56 -15.67
N VAL A 73 4.95 -9.38 -15.37
CA VAL A 73 5.66 -8.09 -15.39
C VAL A 73 6.82 -8.09 -14.40
N VAL A 74 6.60 -8.59 -13.19
CA VAL A 74 7.64 -8.71 -12.17
C VAL A 74 8.80 -9.58 -12.64
N ALA A 75 8.51 -10.71 -13.28
CA ALA A 75 9.54 -11.61 -13.79
C ALA A 75 10.35 -10.94 -14.91
N GLU A 76 9.67 -10.25 -15.83
CA GLU A 76 10.27 -9.50 -16.91
C GLU A 76 11.18 -8.38 -16.37
N GLU A 77 10.67 -7.51 -15.50
CA GLU A 77 11.43 -6.39 -14.95
C GLU A 77 12.58 -6.85 -14.06
N SER A 78 12.39 -7.94 -13.29
CA SER A 78 13.48 -8.54 -12.51
C SER A 78 14.60 -9.13 -13.36
N ALA A 79 14.30 -9.59 -14.58
CA ALA A 79 15.31 -10.08 -15.51
C ALA A 79 16.07 -8.93 -16.18
N LYS A 80 15.43 -7.78 -16.37
CA LYS A 80 16.03 -6.59 -16.99
C LYS A 80 16.84 -5.75 -16.01
N ASP A 81 16.38 -5.60 -14.78
CA ASP A 81 16.96 -4.68 -13.78
C ASP A 81 17.27 -5.42 -12.46
N PRO A 82 18.57 -5.65 -12.17
CA PRO A 82 19.00 -6.26 -10.91
C PRO A 82 18.60 -5.48 -9.65
N GLU A 83 18.50 -4.14 -9.71
CA GLU A 83 18.09 -3.33 -8.56
C GLU A 83 16.58 -3.45 -8.32
N PHE A 84 15.78 -3.44 -9.39
CA PHE A 84 14.35 -3.77 -9.29
C PHE A 84 14.16 -5.15 -8.65
N LYS A 85 14.88 -6.17 -9.13
CA LYS A 85 14.80 -7.53 -8.59
C LYS A 85 15.09 -7.55 -7.09
N LYS A 86 16.16 -6.88 -6.65
CA LYS A 86 16.57 -6.81 -5.24
C LYS A 86 15.50 -6.17 -4.36
N ILE A 87 14.91 -5.04 -4.80
CA ILE A 87 13.85 -4.34 -4.07
C ILE A 87 12.59 -5.21 -4.02
N TYR A 88 12.21 -5.82 -5.14
CA TYR A 88 11.02 -6.66 -5.22
C TYR A 88 11.15 -7.93 -4.37
N ASP A 89 12.30 -8.61 -4.41
CA ASP A 89 12.57 -9.78 -3.57
C ASP A 89 12.43 -9.43 -2.07
N ASN A 90 12.94 -8.27 -1.66
CA ASN A 90 12.78 -7.80 -0.28
C ASN A 90 11.30 -7.57 0.09
N LEU A 91 10.55 -6.89 -0.78
CA LEU A 91 9.11 -6.66 -0.59
C LEU A 91 8.32 -8.00 -0.56
N LYS A 92 8.66 -8.94 -1.44
CA LYS A 92 8.03 -10.26 -1.52
C LYS A 92 8.25 -11.05 -0.24
N ASN A 93 9.48 -11.05 0.29
CA ASN A 93 9.81 -11.71 1.55
C ASN A 93 9.03 -11.08 2.71
N PHE A 94 9.03 -9.75 2.83
CA PHE A 94 8.23 -9.04 3.84
C PHE A 94 6.75 -9.40 3.76
N ARG A 95 6.15 -9.41 2.55
CA ARG A 95 4.74 -9.81 2.35
C ARG A 95 4.47 -11.27 2.73
N SER A 96 5.44 -12.15 2.52
CA SER A 96 5.35 -13.55 2.95
C SER A 96 5.26 -13.64 4.47
N ASP A 97 6.15 -12.95 5.18
CA ASP A 97 6.17 -12.95 6.65
C ASP A 97 4.94 -12.24 7.23
N TYR A 98 4.57 -11.10 6.65
CA TYR A 98 3.39 -10.33 7.07
C TYR A 98 2.09 -11.12 6.92
N ARG A 99 2.01 -12.02 5.93
CA ARG A 99 0.85 -12.91 5.75
C ARG A 99 0.58 -13.74 6.99
N VAL A 100 1.64 -14.24 7.64
CA VAL A 100 1.52 -15.03 8.88
C VAL A 100 0.86 -14.17 9.96
N TRP A 101 1.34 -12.95 10.18
CA TRP A 101 0.73 -12.06 11.16
C TRP A 101 -0.71 -11.68 10.78
N ASN A 102 -0.96 -11.34 9.51
CA ASN A 102 -2.25 -10.86 9.01
C ASN A 102 -3.37 -11.90 9.17
N GLU A 103 -3.06 -13.19 9.06
CA GLU A 103 -4.01 -14.30 9.27
C GLU A 103 -4.61 -14.29 10.69
N TRP A 104 -3.85 -13.83 11.68
CA TRP A 104 -4.26 -13.84 13.09
C TRP A 104 -4.66 -12.47 13.63
N ALA A 105 -4.12 -11.39 13.06
CA ALA A 105 -4.21 -10.04 13.62
C ALA A 105 -5.61 -9.41 13.57
N PHE A 106 -6.46 -9.82 12.63
CA PHE A 106 -7.78 -9.24 12.44
C PHE A 106 -8.90 -10.23 12.75
N LEU A 107 -9.97 -9.73 13.38
CA LEU A 107 -11.20 -10.50 13.52
C LEU A 107 -11.81 -10.79 12.14
N PRO A 108 -12.53 -11.92 11.96
CA PRO A 108 -13.34 -12.12 10.77
C PRO A 108 -14.25 -10.90 10.56
N ARG A 109 -14.26 -10.33 9.36
CA ARG A 109 -15.19 -9.24 9.05
C ARG A 109 -16.58 -9.82 8.84
N PRO A 110 -17.67 -9.10 9.18
CA PRO A 110 -19.02 -9.53 8.84
C PRO A 110 -19.13 -9.88 7.35
N GLY A 111 -19.66 -11.07 7.03
CA GLY A 111 -19.75 -11.58 5.65
C GLY A 111 -18.47 -12.22 5.10
N THR A 112 -17.43 -12.40 5.93
CA THR A 112 -16.22 -13.16 5.56
C THR A 112 -16.06 -14.36 6.50
N GLU A 113 -15.68 -15.51 5.94
CA GLU A 113 -15.27 -16.68 6.72
C GLU A 113 -13.76 -16.66 6.90
N ARG A 114 -13.26 -17.06 8.08
CA ARG A 114 -11.83 -17.39 8.24
C ARG A 114 -11.57 -18.70 7.48
N ILE A 115 -11.28 -18.58 6.20
CA ILE A 115 -10.82 -19.68 5.38
C ILE A 115 -9.34 -19.85 5.68
N LYS A 116 -8.97 -21.02 6.22
CA LYS A 116 -7.56 -21.41 6.35
C LYS A 116 -7.02 -21.51 4.92
N LYS A 117 -6.06 -20.66 4.56
CA LYS A 117 -5.45 -20.68 3.23
C LYS A 117 -4.65 -21.95 2.99
#